data_AF-A0AA40ZW50-F1
#
_entry.id   AF-A0AA40ZW50-F1
#
_cell.length_a   1.000
_cell.length_b   1.000
_cell.length_c   1.000
_cell.angle_alpha   90.00
_cell.angle_beta   90.00
_cell.angle_gamma   90.00
#
_symmetry.space_group_name_H-M   'P 1'
#
loop_
_entity.id
_entity.type
_entity.pdbx_description
1 polymer ?
#
loop_
_entity_poly.entity_id
_entity_poly.type
_entity_poly.pdbx_seq_one_letter_code
_entity_poly.pdbx_strand_id
1 'polypeptide(L)'
;MSKAIIMLGAGLILLPGCKPAANDANALLKAGDARICVAPEVEDTLREMIAPKPDLAKAYSVTFSNATLESYDPQVHKAQSNTSVTVQGPGGSLIDHAPLNMAVAPSARDDGQLLVTAQGIDAYHQQLVDDNTERAERAASEEADKAAEEKLTALVKPGWLIGRWVGAKTGSDACSQKGYFGFIKGGVADFGDGASFRWTMQGRRVSMIGTSGSLTFDITDADNDTMSTLFTNGETQDFRRCAPSEIQAAGQPDPETDMPPSEDTPSGDTPMPSMG
;
A
#
# COMPACT_ATOMS: atom_id res chain seq x y z
N MET A 1 -20.61 2.65 28.03
CA MET A 1 -21.80 2.27 28.82
C MET A 1 -22.81 3.40 28.69
N SER A 2 -23.74 3.32 27.73
CA SER A 2 -24.83 4.29 27.61
C SER A 2 -26.14 3.56 27.88
N LYS A 3 -26.88 4.08 28.87
CA LYS A 3 -28.20 3.63 29.30
C LYS A 3 -29.25 4.43 28.52
N ALA A 4 -30.26 3.79 27.97
CA ALA A 4 -31.49 4.45 27.53
C ALA A 4 -32.69 3.74 28.17
N ILE A 5 -33.51 4.48 28.91
CA ILE A 5 -34.73 4.04 29.62
C ILE A 5 -35.90 4.67 28.89
N ILE A 6 -36.90 3.91 28.41
CA ILE A 6 -38.17 4.44 27.91
C ILE A 6 -39.35 3.50 28.24
N MET A 7 -40.07 3.81 29.32
CA MET A 7 -41.39 3.24 29.62
C MET A 7 -42.36 3.42 28.46
N LEU A 8 -43.22 2.43 28.20
CA LEU A 8 -44.69 2.58 28.09
C LEU A 8 -45.40 1.24 27.83
N GLY A 9 -46.53 1.06 28.49
CA GLY A 9 -47.31 -0.17 28.54
C GLY A 9 -48.18 -0.44 27.31
N ALA A 10 -48.53 -1.73 27.20
CA ALA A 10 -49.65 -2.29 26.44
C ALA A 10 -49.84 -1.73 25.01
N GLY A 11 -49.25 -2.42 24.04
CA GLY A 11 -49.68 -2.35 22.64
C GLY A 11 -48.55 -2.04 21.68
N LEU A 12 -48.57 -2.78 20.57
CA LEU A 12 -47.81 -2.59 19.34
C LEU A 12 -47.26 -1.17 19.15
N ILE A 13 -45.94 -1.04 18.96
CA ILE A 13 -45.27 0.24 18.73
C ILE A 13 -45.72 0.79 17.37
N LEU A 14 -46.65 1.74 17.40
CA LEU A 14 -46.98 2.64 16.30
C LEU A 14 -46.60 4.05 16.76
N LEU A 15 -45.52 4.60 16.20
CA LEU A 15 -45.00 5.93 16.52
C LEU A 15 -45.36 6.98 15.43
N PRO A 16 -45.37 8.29 15.79
CA PRO A 16 -46.10 9.33 15.07
C PRO A 16 -45.41 9.69 13.75
N GLY A 17 -45.98 9.17 12.67
CA GLY A 17 -45.53 9.35 11.28
C GLY A 17 -46.14 8.28 10.38
N CYS A 18 -46.41 7.10 10.94
CA CYS A 18 -47.15 6.03 10.26
C CYS A 18 -48.63 6.17 10.60
N LYS A 19 -49.40 6.82 9.70
CA LYS A 19 -50.86 6.85 9.79
C LYS A 19 -51.36 5.44 9.45
N PRO A 20 -51.92 4.68 10.40
CA PRO A 20 -52.47 3.37 10.05
C PRO A 20 -53.66 3.59 9.11
N ALA A 21 -53.78 2.77 8.07
CA ALA A 21 -54.96 2.77 7.21
C ALA A 21 -56.23 2.25 7.93
N ALA A 22 -56.08 1.73 9.16
CA ALA A 22 -57.19 1.20 9.96
C ALA A 22 -56.97 1.42 11.46
N ASN A 23 -58.05 1.76 12.17
CA ASN A 23 -58.07 2.07 13.61
C ASN A 23 -57.87 0.85 14.54
N ASP A 24 -57.40 -0.28 14.04
CA ASP A 24 -57.25 -1.51 14.84
C ASP A 24 -55.93 -2.24 14.55
N ALA A 25 -54.97 -2.09 15.46
CA ALA A 25 -53.67 -2.73 15.42
C ALA A 25 -53.76 -4.27 15.47
N ASN A 26 -54.82 -4.84 16.07
CA ASN A 26 -55.06 -6.29 16.08
C ASN A 26 -55.56 -6.81 14.73
N ALA A 27 -56.20 -5.97 13.92
CA ALA A 27 -56.62 -6.34 12.57
C ALA A 27 -55.43 -6.37 11.59
N LEU A 28 -54.46 -5.47 11.75
CA LEU A 28 -53.23 -5.43 10.94
C LEU A 28 -52.33 -6.65 11.18
N LEU A 29 -52.23 -7.10 12.43
CA LEU A 29 -51.50 -8.32 12.82
C LEU A 29 -52.11 -9.61 12.23
N LYS A 30 -53.44 -9.67 12.08
CA LYS A 30 -54.13 -10.83 11.48
C LYS A 30 -54.04 -10.89 9.96
N ALA A 31 -53.75 -9.77 9.31
CA ALA A 31 -53.78 -9.65 7.86
C ALA A 31 -52.49 -10.10 7.16
N GLY A 32 -51.38 -10.34 7.88
CA GLY A 32 -50.10 -10.76 7.28
C GLY A 32 -49.43 -9.72 6.36
N ASP A 33 -50.05 -8.54 6.20
CA ASP A 33 -49.68 -7.50 5.22
C ASP A 33 -49.23 -6.19 5.90
N ALA A 34 -49.03 -6.21 7.21
CA ALA A 34 -48.60 -5.03 7.95
C ALA A 34 -47.12 -4.74 7.65
N ARG A 35 -46.86 -3.79 6.75
CA ARG A 35 -45.58 -3.05 6.75
C ARG A 35 -45.47 -2.38 8.11
N ILE A 36 -44.55 -2.86 8.94
CA ILE A 36 -44.33 -2.31 10.27
C ILE A 36 -43.17 -1.34 10.20
N CYS A 37 -43.40 -0.11 10.64
CA CYS A 37 -42.34 0.86 10.82
C CYS A 37 -41.46 0.40 12.00
N VAL A 38 -40.17 0.19 11.78
CA VAL A 38 -39.22 -0.10 12.87
C VAL A 38 -39.09 1.16 13.72
N ALA A 39 -39.13 1.03 15.04
CA ALA A 39 -38.98 2.18 15.92
C ALA A 39 -37.57 2.79 15.72
N PRO A 40 -37.41 4.13 15.68
CA PRO A 40 -36.10 4.76 15.52
C PRO A 40 -35.05 4.25 16.53
N GLU A 41 -35.48 3.94 17.75
CA GLU A 41 -34.61 3.41 18.81
C GLU A 41 -34.11 1.99 18.50
N VAL A 42 -34.91 1.18 17.80
CA VAL A 42 -34.52 -0.14 17.33
C VAL A 42 -33.56 -0.01 16.15
N GLU A 43 -33.82 0.92 15.23
CA GLU A 43 -32.87 1.22 14.14
C GLU A 43 -31.53 1.69 14.70
N ASP A 44 -31.52 2.63 15.66
CA ASP A 44 -30.29 3.14 16.28
C ASP A 44 -29.52 2.01 16.96
N THR A 45 -30.22 1.12 17.69
CA THR A 45 -29.60 -0.07 18.30
C THR A 45 -28.98 -0.99 17.23
N LEU A 46 -29.69 -1.24 16.12
CA LEU A 46 -29.17 -2.06 15.03
C LEU A 46 -27.97 -1.39 14.34
N ARG A 47 -27.99 -0.05 14.17
CA ARG A 47 -26.83 0.69 13.65
C ARG A 47 -25.65 0.57 14.58
N GLU A 48 -25.84 0.70 15.89
CA GLU A 48 -24.76 0.54 16.87
C GLU A 48 -24.16 -0.88 16.86
N MET A 49 -24.99 -1.90 16.65
CA MET A 49 -24.51 -3.29 16.55
C MET A 49 -23.72 -3.55 15.27
N ILE A 50 -24.09 -2.92 14.16
CA ILE A 50 -23.42 -3.10 12.86
C ILE A 50 -22.18 -2.20 12.75
N ALA A 51 -22.27 -0.98 13.26
CA ALA A 51 -21.24 0.02 13.06
C ALA A 51 -19.91 -0.41 13.71
N PRO A 52 -18.77 -0.25 12.99
CA PRO A 52 -17.46 -0.33 13.60
C PRO A 52 -17.28 0.78 14.64
N LYS A 53 -16.13 0.81 15.34
CA LYS A 53 -15.79 1.81 16.38
C LYS A 53 -16.30 3.23 16.07
N PRO A 54 -16.68 4.05 17.08
CA PRO A 54 -17.41 5.32 16.90
C PRO A 54 -16.80 6.28 15.87
N ASP A 55 -15.48 6.27 15.76
CA ASP A 55 -14.71 7.12 14.86
C ASP A 55 -14.88 6.71 13.39
N LEU A 56 -15.02 5.39 13.15
CA LEU A 56 -15.26 4.77 11.85
C LEU A 56 -16.74 4.79 11.48
N ALA A 57 -17.65 4.68 12.45
CA ALA A 57 -19.10 4.69 12.23
C ALA A 57 -19.59 5.91 11.42
N LYS A 58 -18.93 7.08 11.57
CA LYS A 58 -19.26 8.31 10.84
C LYS A 58 -18.96 8.25 9.34
N ALA A 59 -18.11 7.32 8.91
CA ALA A 59 -17.70 7.17 7.52
C ALA A 59 -18.62 6.21 6.74
N TYR A 60 -19.53 5.52 7.44
CA TYR A 60 -20.45 4.54 6.88
C TYR A 60 -21.89 5.02 7.01
N SER A 61 -22.71 4.69 6.02
CA SER A 61 -24.16 4.87 6.08
C SER A 61 -24.81 3.50 6.19
N VAL A 62 -25.49 3.24 7.30
CA VAL A 62 -26.27 2.02 7.53
C VAL A 62 -27.75 2.41 7.50
N THR A 63 -28.48 1.84 6.56
CA THR A 63 -29.92 2.11 6.37
C THR A 63 -30.69 0.81 6.35
N PHE A 64 -31.92 0.85 6.88
CA PHE A 64 -32.84 -0.29 6.90
C PHE A 64 -34.04 0.01 6.02
N SER A 65 -34.58 -1.02 5.37
CA SER A 65 -35.73 -0.89 4.48
C SER A 65 -36.61 -2.14 4.53
N ASN A 66 -37.86 -2.01 4.05
CA ASN A 66 -38.78 -3.14 3.85
C ASN A 66 -38.95 -4.05 5.09
N ALA A 67 -39.32 -3.46 6.22
CA ALA A 67 -39.60 -4.24 7.42
C ALA A 67 -40.97 -4.95 7.33
N THR A 68 -40.98 -6.27 7.47
CA THR A 68 -42.21 -7.09 7.51
C THR A 68 -42.24 -7.86 8.82
N LEU A 69 -43.39 -7.86 9.49
CA LEU A 69 -43.60 -8.70 10.66
C LEU A 69 -43.89 -10.13 10.21
N GLU A 70 -43.09 -11.08 10.70
CA GLU A 70 -43.27 -12.50 10.43
C GLU A 70 -44.17 -13.16 11.47
N SER A 71 -43.99 -12.81 12.75
CA SER A 71 -44.81 -13.36 13.84
C SER A 71 -44.85 -12.42 15.05
N TYR A 72 -45.91 -12.55 15.85
CA TYR A 72 -46.02 -11.87 17.13
C TYR A 72 -46.59 -12.84 18.17
N ASP A 73 -45.83 -13.06 19.25
CA ASP A 73 -46.25 -13.84 20.40
C ASP A 73 -46.82 -12.89 21.47
N PRO A 74 -48.15 -12.90 21.70
CA PRO A 74 -48.78 -12.03 22.68
C PRO A 74 -48.53 -12.45 24.13
N GLN A 75 -48.11 -13.69 24.41
CA GLN A 75 -47.88 -14.16 25.78
C GLN A 75 -46.60 -13.58 26.37
N VAL A 76 -45.58 -13.38 25.52
CA VAL A 76 -44.28 -12.82 25.90
C VAL A 76 -44.00 -11.48 25.23
N HIS A 77 -44.98 -10.90 24.53
CA HIS A 77 -44.88 -9.65 23.78
C HIS A 77 -43.66 -9.62 22.83
N LYS A 78 -43.36 -10.73 22.16
CA LYS A 78 -42.20 -10.86 21.27
C LYS A 78 -42.64 -10.74 19.81
N ALA A 79 -41.99 -9.85 19.07
CA ALA A 79 -42.16 -9.72 17.62
C ALA A 79 -40.96 -10.31 16.88
N GLN A 80 -41.21 -11.04 15.80
CA GLN A 80 -40.19 -11.43 14.82
C GLN A 80 -40.48 -10.70 13.51
N SER A 81 -39.45 -10.08 12.95
CA SER A 81 -39.56 -9.29 11.74
C SER A 81 -38.39 -9.57 10.82
N ASN A 82 -38.60 -9.45 9.53
CA ASN A 82 -37.54 -9.32 8.55
C ASN A 82 -37.40 -7.86 8.12
N THR A 83 -36.21 -7.46 7.71
CA THR A 83 -35.91 -6.16 7.10
C THR A 83 -34.75 -6.35 6.11
N SER A 84 -34.38 -5.33 5.35
CA SER A 84 -33.18 -5.33 4.53
C SER A 84 -32.24 -4.25 5.02
N VAL A 85 -30.99 -4.62 5.29
CA VAL A 85 -29.91 -3.68 5.62
C VAL A 85 -29.18 -3.29 4.35
N THR A 86 -28.85 -2.01 4.22
CA THR A 86 -27.97 -1.48 3.18
C THR A 86 -26.83 -0.75 3.88
N VAL A 87 -25.60 -1.17 3.58
CA VAL A 87 -24.40 -0.53 4.09
C VAL A 87 -23.65 0.13 2.94
N GLN A 88 -23.39 1.43 3.09
CA GLN A 88 -22.59 2.20 2.15
C GLN A 88 -21.32 2.67 2.84
N GLY A 89 -20.21 2.58 2.12
CA GLY A 89 -18.93 3.06 2.57
C GLY A 89 -18.74 4.56 2.40
N PRO A 90 -17.55 5.06 2.74
CA PRO A 90 -17.17 6.46 2.53
C PRO A 90 -17.32 6.82 1.04
N GLY A 91 -18.01 7.92 0.74
CA GLY A 91 -18.28 8.35 -0.64
C GLY A 91 -19.52 7.71 -1.29
N GLY A 92 -20.27 6.86 -0.58
CA GLY A 92 -21.58 6.35 -1.00
C GLY A 92 -21.56 5.06 -1.81
N SER A 93 -20.40 4.42 -1.99
CA SER A 93 -20.29 3.11 -2.62
C SER A 93 -21.04 2.05 -1.79
N LEU A 94 -21.88 1.26 -2.45
CA LEU A 94 -22.57 0.14 -1.82
C LEU A 94 -21.54 -0.92 -1.41
N ILE A 95 -21.54 -1.30 -0.13
CA ILE A 95 -20.73 -2.39 0.41
C ILE A 95 -21.57 -3.66 0.43
N ASP A 96 -22.77 -3.58 0.98
CA ASP A 96 -23.68 -4.72 1.02
C ASP A 96 -25.16 -4.31 1.08
N HIS A 97 -26.01 -5.21 0.60
CA HIS A 97 -27.46 -5.15 0.74
C HIS A 97 -28.03 -6.56 0.93
N ALA A 98 -28.57 -6.87 2.11
CA ALA A 98 -29.15 -8.18 2.33
C ALA A 98 -30.24 -8.22 3.43
N PRO A 99 -31.01 -9.32 3.50
CA PRO A 99 -32.07 -9.47 4.47
C PRO A 99 -31.51 -9.68 5.88
N LEU A 100 -32.19 -9.10 6.87
CA LEU A 100 -31.89 -9.18 8.28
C LEU A 100 -33.13 -9.64 9.04
N ASN A 101 -33.02 -10.76 9.75
CA ASN A 101 -34.07 -11.24 10.64
C ASN A 101 -33.83 -10.71 12.05
N MET A 102 -34.81 -10.02 12.60
CA MET A 102 -34.74 -9.42 13.93
C MET A 102 -35.88 -9.92 14.82
N ALA A 103 -35.60 -9.98 16.11
CA ALA A 103 -36.60 -10.16 17.13
C ALA A 103 -36.51 -9.04 18.16
N VAL A 104 -37.67 -8.54 18.56
CA VAL A 104 -37.82 -7.46 19.54
C VAL A 104 -38.72 -7.97 20.67
N ALA A 105 -38.28 -7.83 21.91
CA ALA A 105 -39.04 -8.20 23.09
C ALA A 105 -38.80 -7.21 24.23
N PRO A 106 -39.70 -7.08 25.21
CA PRO A 106 -39.41 -6.33 26.43
C PRO A 106 -38.20 -6.89 27.19
N SER A 107 -37.38 -6.02 27.76
CA SER A 107 -36.29 -6.44 28.66
C SER A 107 -36.88 -6.96 29.97
N ALA A 108 -36.46 -8.17 30.37
CA ALA A 108 -36.81 -8.72 31.68
C ALA A 108 -36.00 -8.11 32.85
N ARG A 109 -34.97 -7.31 32.53
CA ARG A 109 -34.06 -6.70 33.53
C ARG A 109 -34.36 -5.24 33.80
N ASP A 110 -34.85 -4.52 32.79
CA ASP A 110 -35.00 -3.07 32.81
C ASP A 110 -36.39 -2.70 32.28
N ASP A 111 -37.25 -2.23 33.19
CA ASP A 111 -38.60 -1.78 32.85
C ASP A 111 -38.54 -0.64 31.82
N GLY A 112 -39.25 -0.80 30.70
CA GLY A 112 -39.20 0.18 29.60
C GLY A 112 -37.94 0.09 28.74
N GLN A 113 -37.31 -1.07 28.62
CA GLN A 113 -36.32 -1.32 27.57
C GLN A 113 -36.78 -2.43 26.63
N LEU A 114 -36.30 -2.36 25.39
CA LEU A 114 -36.48 -3.40 24.38
C LEU A 114 -35.16 -4.17 24.23
N LEU A 115 -35.25 -5.49 24.23
CA LEU A 115 -34.20 -6.38 23.79
C LEU A 115 -34.34 -6.57 22.27
N VAL A 116 -33.33 -6.12 21.53
CA VAL A 116 -33.22 -6.32 20.09
C VAL A 116 -32.18 -7.40 19.83
N THR A 117 -32.56 -8.42 19.10
CA THR A 117 -31.63 -9.44 18.59
C THR A 117 -31.77 -9.51 17.09
N ALA A 118 -30.67 -9.55 16.34
CA ALA A 118 -30.73 -9.76 14.90
C ALA A 118 -29.73 -10.84 14.47
N GLN A 119 -30.21 -11.76 13.64
CA GLN A 119 -29.38 -12.86 13.14
C GLN A 119 -28.48 -12.35 12.02
N GLY A 120 -27.19 -12.72 12.07
CA GLY A 120 -26.22 -12.35 11.04
C GLY A 120 -25.55 -10.98 11.23
N ILE A 121 -25.97 -10.18 12.22
CA ILE A 121 -25.33 -8.88 12.50
C ILE A 121 -23.83 -9.00 12.79
N ASP A 122 -23.40 -10.04 13.52
CA ASP A 122 -21.98 -10.23 13.84
C ASP A 122 -21.13 -10.42 12.59
N ALA A 123 -21.68 -11.09 11.56
CA ALA A 123 -21.00 -11.28 10.28
C ALA A 123 -20.89 -9.93 9.52
N TYR A 124 -21.94 -9.11 9.54
CA TYR A 124 -21.90 -7.74 8.99
C TYR A 124 -20.87 -6.87 9.69
N HIS A 125 -20.87 -6.90 11.03
CA HIS A 125 -19.92 -6.14 11.82
C HIS A 125 -18.48 -6.54 11.46
N GLN A 126 -18.20 -7.85 11.42
CA GLN A 126 -16.88 -8.36 11.08
C GLN A 126 -16.45 -7.96 9.67
N GLN A 127 -17.34 -8.06 8.68
CA GLN A 127 -17.05 -7.64 7.31
C GLN A 127 -16.67 -6.16 7.23
N LEU A 128 -17.38 -5.29 7.95
CA LEU A 128 -17.06 -3.86 7.98
C LEU A 128 -15.75 -3.56 8.70
N VAL A 129 -15.38 -4.36 9.71
CA VAL A 129 -14.08 -4.27 10.37
C VAL A 129 -12.96 -4.69 9.41
N ASP A 130 -13.15 -5.77 8.66
CA ASP A 130 -12.17 -6.29 7.70
C ASP A 130 -11.98 -5.29 6.54
N ASP A 131 -13.06 -4.80 5.93
CA ASP A 131 -13.03 -3.78 4.86
C ASP A 131 -12.32 -2.49 5.32
N ASN A 132 -12.55 -2.06 6.56
CA ASN A 132 -11.87 -0.90 7.13
C ASN A 132 -10.37 -1.14 7.29
N THR A 133 -10.00 -2.33 7.75
CA THR A 133 -8.61 -2.72 7.96
C THR A 133 -7.88 -2.74 6.62
N GLU A 134 -8.44 -3.39 5.61
CA GLU A 134 -7.87 -3.45 4.26
C GLU A 134 -7.76 -2.04 3.64
N ARG A 135 -8.77 -1.18 3.82
CA ARG A 135 -8.69 0.21 3.35
C ARG A 135 -7.59 0.99 4.05
N ALA A 136 -7.44 0.83 5.37
CA ALA A 136 -6.40 1.51 6.13
C ALA A 136 -5.00 1.05 5.70
N GLU A 137 -4.82 -0.25 5.46
CA GLU A 137 -3.58 -0.82 4.94
C GLU A 137 -3.26 -0.29 3.53
N ARG A 138 -4.25 -0.26 2.63
CA ARG A 138 -4.09 0.31 1.29
C ARG A 138 -3.70 1.78 1.33
N ALA A 139 -4.38 2.59 2.14
CA ALA A 139 -4.07 4.00 2.30
C ALA A 139 -2.65 4.23 2.87
N ALA A 140 -2.23 3.39 3.82
CA ALA A 140 -0.87 3.43 4.36
C ALA A 140 0.18 3.06 3.30
N SER A 141 -0.10 2.05 2.46
CA SER A 141 0.77 1.67 1.34
C SER A 141 0.88 2.78 0.30
N GLU A 142 -0.24 3.38 -0.10
CA GLU A 142 -0.26 4.48 -1.09
C GLU A 142 0.53 5.70 -0.59
N GLU A 143 0.41 6.05 0.69
CA GLU A 143 1.17 7.15 1.28
C GLU A 143 2.67 6.82 1.37
N ALA A 144 3.02 5.55 1.66
CA ALA A 144 4.40 5.10 1.65
C ALA A 144 5.01 5.14 0.24
N ASP A 145 4.27 4.69 -0.79
CA ASP A 145 4.69 4.73 -2.19
C ASP A 145 4.87 6.18 -2.66
N LYS A 146 3.96 7.07 -2.28
CA LYS A 146 4.08 8.50 -2.59
C LYS A 146 5.30 9.13 -1.91
N ALA A 147 5.54 8.83 -0.64
CA ALA A 147 6.73 9.32 0.07
C ALA A 147 8.02 8.78 -0.55
N ALA A 148 8.04 7.52 -1.01
CA ALA A 148 9.15 6.93 -1.72
C ALA A 148 9.39 7.64 -3.07
N GLU A 149 8.35 7.89 -3.86
CA GLU A 149 8.44 8.61 -5.14
C GLU A 149 8.92 10.06 -4.96
N GLU A 150 8.45 10.75 -3.92
CA GLU A 150 8.89 12.11 -3.57
C GLU A 150 10.39 12.13 -3.20
N LYS A 151 10.84 11.18 -2.36
CA LYS A 151 12.25 11.03 -1.99
C LYS A 151 13.12 10.73 -3.22
N LEU A 152 12.66 9.81 -4.07
CA LEU A 152 13.36 9.43 -5.30
C LEU A 152 13.49 10.63 -6.23
N THR A 153 12.41 11.35 -6.48
CA THR A 153 12.40 12.56 -7.34
C THR A 153 13.25 13.69 -6.77
N ALA A 154 13.32 13.82 -5.45
CA ALA A 154 14.18 14.82 -4.81
C ALA A 154 15.69 14.53 -4.98
N LEU A 155 16.06 13.25 -4.95
CA LEU A 155 17.43 12.75 -5.10
C LEU A 155 17.89 12.71 -6.56
N VAL A 156 17.07 12.11 -7.42
CA VAL A 156 17.39 11.75 -8.80
C VAL A 156 17.32 13.00 -9.69
N LYS A 157 18.47 13.68 -9.78
CA LYS A 157 18.70 14.88 -10.59
C LYS A 157 19.92 14.66 -11.50
N PRO A 158 20.08 15.45 -12.58
CA PRO A 158 21.24 15.31 -13.47
C PRO A 158 22.59 15.34 -12.75
N GLY A 159 22.71 16.12 -11.67
CA GLY A 159 23.93 16.18 -10.85
C GLY A 159 24.22 14.91 -10.04
N TRP A 160 23.19 14.20 -9.59
CA TRP A 160 23.34 12.94 -8.84
C TRP A 160 23.82 11.80 -9.76
N LEU A 161 23.37 11.78 -11.01
CA LEU A 161 23.77 10.74 -11.96
C LEU A 161 25.27 10.80 -12.33
N ILE A 162 25.92 11.96 -12.17
CA ILE A 162 27.33 12.17 -12.52
C ILE A 162 28.24 11.22 -11.73
N GLY A 163 29.11 10.51 -12.44
CA GLY A 163 30.00 9.50 -11.88
C GLY A 163 30.04 8.23 -12.72
N ARG A 164 30.79 7.23 -12.24
CA ARG A 164 30.84 5.90 -12.86
C ARG A 164 29.92 4.95 -12.11
N TRP A 165 29.13 4.19 -12.84
CA TRP A 165 28.20 3.20 -12.33
C TRP A 165 28.52 1.84 -12.93
N VAL A 166 28.55 0.80 -12.11
CA VAL A 166 28.76 -0.58 -12.53
C VAL A 166 27.63 -1.44 -12.02
N GLY A 167 27.38 -2.60 -12.65
CA GLY A 167 26.39 -3.55 -12.14
C GLY A 167 26.67 -3.87 -10.67
N ALA A 168 25.61 -3.98 -9.85
CA ALA A 168 25.75 -4.10 -8.40
C ALA A 168 26.61 -5.28 -7.94
N LYS A 169 26.67 -6.35 -8.75
CA LYS A 169 27.47 -7.57 -8.49
C LYS A 169 28.85 -7.55 -9.12
N THR A 170 29.24 -6.47 -9.79
CA THR A 170 30.51 -6.37 -10.51
C THR A 170 31.63 -5.89 -9.60
N GLY A 171 32.82 -6.48 -9.78
CA GLY A 171 34.04 -6.14 -9.03
C GLY A 171 34.55 -4.72 -9.26
N SER A 172 35.47 -4.28 -8.40
CA SER A 172 36.06 -2.93 -8.43
C SER A 172 36.89 -2.64 -9.69
N ASP A 173 37.39 -3.67 -10.35
CA ASP A 173 38.08 -3.61 -11.63
C ASP A 173 37.22 -3.02 -12.76
N ALA A 174 35.91 -3.27 -12.75
CA ALA A 174 35.00 -2.67 -13.72
C ALA A 174 34.86 -1.14 -13.59
N CYS A 175 35.22 -0.57 -12.43
CA CYS A 175 35.20 0.87 -12.22
C CYS A 175 36.35 1.61 -12.89
N SER A 176 37.47 0.93 -13.18
CA SER A 176 38.66 1.53 -13.78
C SER A 176 38.90 1.11 -15.23
N GLN A 177 38.44 -0.08 -15.62
CA GLN A 177 38.67 -0.65 -16.95
C GLN A 177 37.49 -0.41 -17.91
N LYS A 178 36.64 -1.42 -18.12
CA LYS A 178 35.51 -1.42 -19.06
C LYS A 178 34.25 -1.95 -18.39
N GLY A 179 33.08 -1.56 -18.90
CA GLY A 179 31.78 -2.07 -18.42
C GLY A 179 31.12 -1.20 -17.35
N TYR A 180 31.56 0.04 -17.19
CA TYR A 180 30.86 1.05 -16.40
C TYR A 180 30.03 1.98 -17.29
N PHE A 181 29.04 2.64 -16.71
CA PHE A 181 28.33 3.78 -17.28
C PHE A 181 28.85 5.06 -16.60
N GLY A 182 29.62 5.84 -17.33
CA GLY A 182 30.27 7.05 -16.85
C GLY A 182 29.52 8.30 -17.29
N PHE A 183 28.68 8.87 -16.42
CA PHE A 183 27.98 10.13 -16.73
C PHE A 183 28.85 11.33 -16.37
N ILE A 184 29.15 12.16 -17.36
CA ILE A 184 30.01 13.33 -17.24
C ILE A 184 29.16 14.59 -17.29
N LYS A 185 29.56 15.57 -16.46
CA LYS A 185 28.94 16.90 -16.44
C LYS A 185 29.03 17.53 -17.83
N GLY A 186 27.90 17.99 -18.36
CA GLY A 186 27.80 18.50 -19.73
C GLY A 186 27.09 17.55 -20.70
N GLY A 187 26.59 16.40 -20.23
CA GLY A 187 25.70 15.53 -21.02
C GLY A 187 26.43 14.51 -21.88
N VAL A 188 27.65 14.13 -21.53
CA VAL A 188 28.43 13.06 -22.19
C VAL A 188 28.44 11.82 -21.30
N ALA A 189 28.21 10.65 -21.89
CA ALA A 189 28.30 9.35 -21.24
C ALA A 189 29.41 8.53 -21.89
N ASP A 190 30.29 7.95 -21.08
CA ASP A 190 31.44 7.12 -21.47
C ASP A 190 31.30 5.71 -20.89
N PHE A 191 31.72 4.70 -21.64
CA PHE A 191 31.57 3.28 -21.31
C PHE A 191 32.92 2.57 -21.08
N GLY A 192 34.04 3.29 -21.19
CA GLY A 192 35.39 2.77 -21.04
C GLY A 192 35.89 1.92 -22.22
N ASP A 193 35.04 1.62 -23.20
CA ASP A 193 35.38 0.91 -24.44
C ASP A 193 35.71 1.87 -25.60
N GLY A 194 35.65 3.19 -25.36
CA GLY A 194 35.86 4.24 -26.35
C GLY A 194 34.55 4.75 -27.00
N ALA A 195 33.40 4.16 -26.68
CA ALA A 195 32.11 4.67 -27.11
C ALA A 195 31.70 5.88 -26.25
N SER A 196 31.27 6.95 -26.91
CA SER A 196 30.72 8.14 -26.24
C SER A 196 29.29 8.40 -26.72
N PHE A 197 28.39 8.62 -25.78
CA PHE A 197 26.99 8.96 -26.02
C PHE A 197 26.69 10.35 -25.47
N ARG A 198 25.71 11.03 -26.05
CA ARG A 198 25.06 12.17 -25.40
C ARG A 198 23.92 11.66 -24.55
N TRP A 199 23.87 12.06 -23.28
CA TRP A 199 22.78 11.71 -22.39
C TRP A 199 21.96 12.93 -22.00
N THR A 200 20.67 12.70 -21.81
CA THR A 200 19.71 13.67 -21.30
C THR A 200 18.82 13.01 -20.26
N MET A 201 18.24 13.82 -19.40
CA MET A 201 17.38 13.35 -18.32
C MET A 201 16.11 14.19 -18.26
N GLN A 202 14.96 13.51 -18.24
CA GLN A 202 13.66 14.14 -18.07
C GLN A 202 12.90 13.40 -16.96
N GLY A 203 12.73 14.08 -15.81
CA GLY A 203 12.27 13.40 -14.60
C GLY A 203 13.26 12.28 -14.23
N ARG A 204 12.75 11.05 -14.12
CA ARG A 204 13.56 9.84 -13.83
C ARG A 204 14.02 9.08 -15.07
N ARG A 205 13.63 9.53 -16.27
CA ARG A 205 14.01 8.90 -17.53
C ARG A 205 15.36 9.41 -18.01
N VAL A 206 16.27 8.50 -18.29
CA VAL A 206 17.57 8.78 -18.90
C VAL A 206 17.57 8.27 -20.34
N SER A 207 17.93 9.15 -21.27
CA SER A 207 18.03 8.83 -22.69
C SER A 207 19.45 9.11 -23.17
N MET A 208 20.08 8.12 -23.79
CA MET A 208 21.44 8.17 -24.31
C MET A 208 21.42 7.92 -25.81
N ILE A 209 22.12 8.77 -26.59
CA ILE A 209 22.18 8.69 -28.05
C ILE A 209 23.63 8.84 -28.50
N GLY A 210 24.13 7.87 -29.26
CA GLY A 210 25.49 7.82 -29.78
C GLY A 210 25.51 7.28 -31.20
N THR A 211 26.70 7.19 -31.78
CA THR A 211 26.90 6.69 -33.16
C THR A 211 26.58 5.20 -33.30
N SER A 212 26.69 4.44 -32.21
CA SER A 212 26.41 3.01 -32.15
C SER A 212 24.96 2.65 -31.77
N GLY A 213 24.12 3.64 -31.46
CA GLY A 213 22.70 3.43 -31.15
C GLY A 213 22.13 4.38 -30.10
N SER A 214 20.99 4.01 -29.54
CA SER A 214 20.35 4.72 -28.43
C SER A 214 19.94 3.76 -27.32
N LEU A 215 20.05 4.21 -26.08
CA LEU A 215 19.62 3.47 -24.88
C LEU A 215 18.76 4.38 -24.02
N THR A 216 17.63 3.86 -23.55
CA THR A 216 16.72 4.59 -22.66
C THR A 216 16.33 3.69 -21.49
N PHE A 217 16.30 4.25 -20.30
CA PHE A 217 15.84 3.57 -19.09
C PHE A 217 15.21 4.55 -18.10
N ASP A 218 14.36 4.03 -17.23
CA ASP A 218 13.76 4.77 -16.11
C ASP A 218 14.44 4.34 -14.80
N ILE A 219 14.82 5.31 -13.96
CA ILE A 219 15.35 5.02 -12.62
C ILE A 219 14.19 4.73 -11.69
N THR A 220 14.06 3.50 -11.20
CA THR A 220 12.93 3.03 -10.38
C THR A 220 13.20 3.07 -8.89
N ASP A 221 14.47 3.01 -8.48
CA ASP A 221 14.90 3.19 -7.09
C ASP A 221 16.32 3.76 -7.06
N ALA A 222 16.67 4.48 -5.99
CA ALA A 222 17.99 5.06 -5.82
C ALA A 222 18.29 5.46 -4.37
N ASP A 223 19.57 5.32 -4.01
CA ASP A 223 20.17 6.01 -2.88
C ASP A 223 21.39 6.85 -3.36
N ASN A 224 22.27 7.26 -2.45
CA ASN A 224 23.44 8.07 -2.82
C ASN A 224 24.38 7.36 -3.80
N ASP A 225 24.49 6.04 -3.67
CA ASP A 225 25.50 5.19 -4.31
C ASP A 225 24.92 3.96 -5.02
N THR A 226 23.59 3.76 -5.03
CA THR A 226 22.93 2.69 -5.77
C THR A 226 21.81 3.24 -6.65
N MET A 227 21.50 2.52 -7.73
CA MET A 227 20.32 2.77 -8.54
C MET A 227 19.78 1.49 -9.15
N SER A 228 18.46 1.40 -9.23
CA SER A 228 17.76 0.37 -10.00
C SER A 228 17.13 1.02 -11.21
N THR A 229 17.26 0.39 -12.37
CA THR A 229 16.75 0.91 -13.63
C THR A 229 15.82 -0.09 -14.30
N LEU A 230 14.80 0.40 -14.98
CA LEU A 230 13.92 -0.36 -15.88
C LEU A 230 14.19 0.05 -17.32
N PHE A 231 14.67 -0.89 -18.13
CA PHE A 231 14.92 -0.68 -19.55
C PHE A 231 13.64 -0.84 -20.37
N THR A 232 13.65 -0.32 -21.61
CA THR A 232 12.49 -0.38 -22.52
C THR A 232 12.06 -1.80 -22.90
N ASN A 233 12.93 -2.79 -22.74
CA ASN A 233 12.61 -4.21 -22.95
C ASN A 233 11.96 -4.87 -21.71
N GLY A 234 11.74 -4.11 -20.63
CA GLY A 234 11.19 -4.60 -19.37
C GLY A 234 12.22 -5.22 -18.42
N GLU A 235 13.49 -5.25 -18.79
CA GLU A 235 14.55 -5.75 -17.91
C GLU A 235 14.87 -4.73 -16.81
N THR A 236 15.09 -5.25 -15.60
CA THR A 236 15.57 -4.46 -14.47
C THR A 236 17.04 -4.74 -14.21
N GLN A 237 17.78 -3.70 -13.85
CA GLN A 237 19.19 -3.83 -13.50
C GLN A 237 19.54 -2.91 -12.34
N ASP A 238 20.31 -3.46 -11.40
CA ASP A 238 20.85 -2.73 -10.27
C ASP A 238 22.29 -2.33 -10.54
N PHE A 239 22.62 -1.09 -10.19
CA PHE A 239 23.93 -0.50 -10.29
C PHE A 239 24.38 0.03 -8.94
N ARG A 240 25.70 0.02 -8.76
CA ARG A 240 26.39 0.75 -7.70
C ARG A 240 27.29 1.80 -8.30
N ARG A 241 27.50 2.89 -7.58
CA ARG A 241 28.46 3.93 -7.90
C ARG A 241 29.85 3.44 -7.55
N CYS A 242 30.82 3.77 -8.40
CA CYS A 242 32.22 3.54 -8.13
C CYS A 242 32.75 4.55 -7.12
N ALA A 243 33.49 4.06 -6.13
CA ALA A 243 34.22 4.93 -5.21
C ALA A 243 35.44 5.56 -5.90
N PRO A 244 35.89 6.76 -5.49
CA PRO A 244 37.07 7.42 -6.08
C PRO A 244 38.34 6.55 -6.08
N SER A 245 38.53 5.73 -5.05
CA SER A 245 39.66 4.80 -4.93
C SER A 245 39.64 3.68 -5.99
N GLU A 246 38.45 3.24 -6.40
CA GLU A 246 38.29 2.19 -7.43
C GLU A 246 38.61 2.72 -8.84
N ILE A 247 38.48 4.04 -9.05
CA ILE A 247 38.72 4.69 -10.34
C ILE A 247 40.22 4.94 -10.57
N GLN A 248 40.97 5.27 -9.50
CA GLN A 248 42.39 5.63 -9.59
C GLN A 248 43.36 4.44 -9.70
N ALA A 249 42.92 3.23 -9.35
CA ALA A 249 43.78 2.04 -9.32
C ALA A 249 44.35 1.60 -10.69
N ALA A 250 43.96 2.23 -11.80
CA ALA A 250 44.52 1.97 -13.14
C ALA A 250 45.72 2.86 -13.54
N GLY A 251 46.24 3.70 -12.63
CA GLY A 251 47.17 4.78 -12.97
C GLY A 251 48.58 4.74 -12.36
N GLN A 252 48.97 3.71 -11.61
CA GLN A 252 50.37 3.54 -11.19
C GLN A 252 50.93 2.26 -11.79
N PRO A 253 51.88 2.32 -12.74
CA PRO A 253 52.81 1.22 -12.88
C PRO A 253 53.47 1.01 -11.51
N ASP A 254 53.62 -0.25 -11.10
CA ASP A 254 54.47 -0.60 -9.97
C ASP A 254 55.78 0.21 -10.08
N PRO A 255 56.25 0.86 -9.00
CA PRO A 255 57.57 1.48 -9.06
C PRO A 255 58.53 0.36 -9.46
N GLU A 256 59.17 0.54 -10.62
CA GLU A 256 60.23 -0.33 -11.09
C GLU A 256 61.13 -0.62 -9.90
N THR A 257 61.19 -1.90 -9.53
CA THR A 257 62.17 -2.38 -8.56
C THR A 257 63.52 -1.96 -9.12
N ASP A 258 64.09 -0.91 -8.53
CA ASP A 258 65.46 -0.45 -8.70
C ASP A 258 66.37 -1.67 -8.50
N MET A 259 66.71 -2.36 -9.59
CA MET A 259 67.82 -3.30 -9.59
C MET A 259 69.08 -2.44 -9.67
N PRO A 260 69.92 -2.43 -8.62
CA PRO A 260 71.12 -1.63 -8.61
C PRO A 260 72.05 -2.04 -9.76
N PRO A 261 72.86 -1.09 -10.29
CA PRO A 261 73.76 -1.36 -11.39
C PRO A 261 74.82 -2.38 -10.96
N SER A 262 74.96 -3.47 -11.72
CA SER A 262 76.11 -4.37 -11.61
C SER A 262 77.38 -3.56 -11.89
N GLU A 263 78.18 -3.35 -10.85
CA GLU A 263 79.53 -2.80 -10.98
C GLU A 263 80.41 -3.77 -11.79
N ASP A 264 80.83 -3.31 -12.97
CA ASP A 264 82.05 -3.77 -13.60
C ASP A 264 83.25 -3.27 -12.77
N THR A 265 84.16 -4.16 -12.38
CA THR A 265 85.55 -3.79 -12.10
C THR A 265 86.51 -4.88 -12.60
N PRO A 266 87.74 -4.50 -13.03
CA PRO A 266 88.46 -5.16 -14.11
C PRO A 266 89.67 -6.01 -13.66
N SER A 267 90.15 -6.82 -14.61
CA SER A 267 91.54 -7.22 -14.92
C SER A 267 92.50 -7.68 -13.80
N GLY A 268 93.08 -8.86 -14.04
CA GLY A 268 94.51 -9.10 -13.84
C GLY A 268 94.87 -10.42 -13.17
N ASP A 269 95.13 -11.47 -13.95
CA ASP A 269 96.46 -12.11 -14.04
C ASP A 269 96.39 -13.49 -14.70
N THR A 270 97.05 -13.58 -15.87
CA THR A 270 97.45 -14.83 -16.52
C THR A 270 98.61 -15.45 -15.75
N PRO A 271 98.74 -16.79 -15.69
CA PRO A 271 99.66 -17.41 -16.65
C PRO A 271 99.18 -18.77 -17.21
N MET A 272 99.48 -18.99 -18.50
CA MET A 272 99.57 -20.31 -19.16
C MET A 272 100.84 -21.07 -18.72
N PRO A 273 101.18 -22.27 -19.24
CA PRO A 273 100.38 -23.41 -19.74
C PRO A 273 100.86 -24.76 -19.11
N SER A 274 100.24 -25.90 -19.43
CA SER A 274 100.97 -27.03 -20.06
C SER A 274 100.02 -28.17 -20.42
N MET A 275 100.23 -28.72 -21.61
CA MET A 275 99.70 -30.00 -22.08
C MET A 275 100.23 -31.16 -21.25
N GLY A 276 99.41 -32.20 -21.16
CA GLY A 276 99.72 -33.57 -20.72
C GLY A 276 98.50 -34.45 -21.00
#